data_AF-A0A8T5HQ25-F1
#
_entry.id   AF-A0A8T5HQ25-F1
#
_cell.length_a   1.000
_cell.length_b   1.000
_cell.length_c   1.000
_cell.angle_alpha   90.00
_cell.angle_beta   90.00
_cell.angle_gamma   90.00
#
_symmetry.space_group_name_H-M   'P 1'
#
loop_
_entity.id
_entity.type
_entity.pdbx_description
1 polymer ?
#
loop_
_entity_poly.entity_id
_entity_poly.type
_entity_poly.pdbx_seq_one_letter_code
_entity_poly.pdbx_strand_id
1 'polypeptide(L)'
;MKQENECLTCGKCCNYVTVALDEPSDYDDWNQLFWYLHHEKVFVYIDHDGDWFVEFKTKCEQTMSDGRCAVYSERPEVCRDHEADDCENNNCESPYLELFANVDELKEYMQKKEIDLEKLKEKSYAQAEQEKKNEETESEIDQEEKEFEVEPEEELDEEQGEEQDEYEDCEPTICIQGLREETSKV
;
A
#
# COMPACT_ATOMS: atom_id res chain seq x y z
N MET A 1 -17.09 -18.83 28.99
CA MET A 1 -15.84 -18.53 29.72
C MET A 1 -14.75 -18.49 28.68
N LYS A 2 -13.95 -17.42 28.57
CA LYS A 2 -12.88 -17.37 27.56
C LYS A 2 -11.85 -18.45 27.88
N GLN A 3 -11.45 -19.23 26.88
CA GLN A 3 -10.61 -20.40 27.07
C GLN A 3 -9.20 -20.09 26.53
N GLU A 4 -8.43 -19.36 27.34
CA GLU A 4 -7.14 -18.70 27.03
C GLU A 4 -6.01 -19.63 26.51
N ASN A 5 -6.27 -20.92 26.30
CA ASN A 5 -5.27 -21.93 25.95
C ASN A 5 -5.63 -22.78 24.70
N GLU A 6 -6.78 -22.54 24.05
CA GLU A 6 -7.21 -23.40 22.91
C GLU A 6 -6.38 -23.23 21.64
N CYS A 7 -5.75 -22.07 21.43
CA CYS A 7 -4.88 -21.80 20.29
C CYS A 7 -3.71 -22.81 20.19
N LEU A 8 -3.23 -23.32 21.34
CA LEU A 8 -2.15 -24.31 21.42
C LEU A 8 -2.54 -25.72 20.92
N THR A 9 -3.82 -25.97 20.65
CA THR A 9 -4.32 -27.25 20.12
C THR A 9 -5.17 -27.10 18.86
N CYS A 10 -5.51 -25.86 18.49
CA CYS A 10 -6.38 -25.56 17.35
C CYS A 10 -5.60 -25.50 16.03
N GLY A 11 -4.57 -24.66 15.95
CA GLY A 11 -3.72 -24.50 14.76
C GLY A 11 -4.42 -24.01 13.48
N LYS A 12 -5.73 -23.71 13.48
CA LYS A 12 -6.52 -23.38 12.28
C LYS A 12 -5.96 -22.22 11.47
N CYS A 13 -5.66 -21.09 12.13
CA CYS A 13 -5.04 -19.90 11.53
C CYS A 13 -3.66 -20.14 10.88
N CYS A 14 -3.05 -21.31 11.08
CA CYS A 14 -1.82 -21.72 10.39
C CYS A 14 -2.09 -22.56 9.11
N ASN A 15 -3.33 -22.63 8.62
CA ASN A 15 -3.73 -23.39 7.42
C ASN A 15 -4.24 -22.51 6.26
N TYR A 16 -4.10 -21.20 6.37
CA TYR A 16 -4.32 -20.25 5.29
C TYR A 16 -3.42 -19.02 5.43
N VAL A 17 -3.36 -18.23 4.36
CA VAL A 17 -2.95 -16.83 4.41
C VAL A 17 -4.01 -16.01 3.70
N THR A 18 -4.32 -14.83 4.22
CA THR A 18 -5.25 -13.86 3.60
C THR A 18 -4.49 -12.59 3.25
N VAL A 19 -4.88 -11.94 2.16
CA VAL A 19 -4.32 -10.67 1.70
C VAL A 19 -5.49 -9.75 1.36
N ALA A 20 -5.49 -8.54 1.92
CA ALA A 20 -6.46 -7.52 1.59
C ALA A 20 -6.34 -7.10 0.12
N LEU A 21 -7.49 -6.86 -0.51
CA LEU A 21 -7.64 -6.34 -1.86
C LEU A 21 -8.45 -5.05 -1.79
N ASP A 22 -8.20 -4.14 -2.74
CA ASP A 22 -9.09 -3.02 -2.97
C ASP A 22 -10.45 -3.50 -3.55
N GLU A 23 -11.53 -2.74 -3.34
CA GLU A 23 -12.84 -3.08 -3.91
C GLU A 23 -12.76 -3.01 -5.46
N PRO A 24 -13.13 -4.09 -6.19
CA PRO A 24 -12.93 -4.17 -7.64
C PRO A 24 -13.82 -3.17 -8.39
N SER A 25 -13.17 -2.18 -8.99
CA SER A 25 -13.79 -0.98 -9.56
C SER A 25 -13.80 -0.96 -11.09
N ASP A 26 -12.77 -1.54 -11.72
CA ASP A 26 -12.58 -1.55 -13.17
C ASP A 26 -12.46 -2.96 -13.78
N TYR A 27 -12.29 -3.03 -15.11
CA TYR A 27 -12.21 -4.31 -15.81
C TYR A 27 -11.05 -5.19 -15.34
N ASP A 28 -9.88 -4.62 -15.09
CA ASP A 28 -8.68 -5.36 -14.78
C ASP A 28 -8.73 -5.90 -13.34
N ASP A 29 -9.31 -5.14 -12.40
CA ASP A 29 -9.65 -5.63 -11.05
C ASP A 29 -10.51 -6.91 -11.11
N TRP A 30 -11.62 -6.88 -11.86
CA TRP A 30 -12.51 -8.04 -11.99
C TRP A 30 -11.82 -9.23 -12.69
N ASN A 31 -10.92 -8.99 -13.64
CA ASN A 31 -10.13 -10.06 -14.25
C ASN A 31 -9.07 -10.63 -13.30
N GLN A 32 -8.50 -9.84 -12.41
CA GLN A 32 -7.59 -10.32 -11.36
C GLN A 32 -8.32 -11.28 -10.41
N LEU A 33 -9.57 -10.97 -10.03
CA LEU A 33 -10.41 -11.89 -9.24
C LEU A 33 -10.72 -13.20 -9.98
N PHE A 34 -11.05 -13.14 -11.28
CA PHE A 34 -11.22 -14.36 -12.08
C PHE A 34 -9.93 -15.18 -12.17
N TRP A 35 -8.78 -14.52 -12.33
CA TRP A 35 -7.47 -15.17 -12.34
C TRP A 35 -7.17 -15.87 -11.02
N TYR A 36 -7.42 -15.24 -9.87
CA TYR A 36 -7.30 -15.90 -8.56
C TYR A 36 -8.18 -17.15 -8.47
N LEU A 37 -9.49 -17.02 -8.77
CA LEU A 37 -10.47 -18.10 -8.65
C LEU A 37 -10.34 -19.23 -9.70
N HIS A 38 -9.41 -19.11 -10.65
CA HIS A 38 -9.00 -20.20 -11.53
C HIS A 38 -7.96 -21.16 -10.91
N HIS A 39 -7.40 -20.82 -9.74
CA HIS A 39 -6.39 -21.64 -9.06
C HIS A 39 -7.00 -22.50 -7.95
N GLU A 40 -6.52 -23.73 -7.79
CA GLU A 40 -6.94 -24.60 -6.68
C GLU A 40 -6.59 -23.97 -5.32
N LYS A 41 -7.52 -24.07 -4.36
CA LYS A 41 -7.37 -23.59 -2.98
C LYS A 41 -7.20 -22.07 -2.82
N VAL A 42 -7.57 -21.31 -3.83
CA VAL A 42 -7.69 -19.86 -3.76
C VAL A 42 -9.17 -19.50 -3.69
N PHE A 43 -9.52 -18.63 -2.75
CA PHE A 43 -10.86 -18.16 -2.48
C PHE A 43 -10.82 -16.63 -2.44
N VAL A 44 -11.92 -15.98 -2.78
CA VAL A 44 -12.09 -14.53 -2.59
C VAL A 44 -13.27 -14.34 -1.64
N TYR A 45 -13.17 -13.44 -0.68
CA TYR A 45 -14.25 -13.17 0.26
C TYR A 45 -14.41 -11.68 0.53
N ILE A 46 -15.59 -11.34 1.03
CA ILE A 46 -15.92 -10.03 1.59
C ILE A 46 -16.24 -10.26 3.07
N ASP A 47 -15.67 -9.45 3.96
CA ASP A 47 -15.96 -9.52 5.39
C ASP A 47 -17.23 -8.74 5.77
N HIS A 48 -17.48 -8.56 7.07
CA HIS A 48 -18.68 -7.87 7.57
C HIS A 48 -18.61 -6.34 7.52
N ASP A 49 -17.40 -5.77 7.42
CA ASP A 49 -17.20 -4.32 7.25
C ASP A 49 -17.25 -3.92 5.75
N GLY A 50 -17.08 -4.89 4.86
CA GLY A 50 -17.19 -4.74 3.40
C GLY A 50 -15.85 -4.83 2.67
N ASP A 51 -14.77 -5.12 3.40
CA ASP A 51 -13.42 -5.20 2.85
C ASP A 51 -13.22 -6.52 2.08
N TRP A 52 -12.45 -6.44 0.99
CA TRP A 52 -12.21 -7.56 0.08
C TRP A 52 -10.89 -8.25 0.41
N PHE A 53 -10.87 -9.57 0.26
CA PHE A 53 -9.71 -10.39 0.55
C PHE A 53 -9.56 -11.55 -0.43
N VAL A 54 -8.31 -11.93 -0.71
CA VAL A 54 -7.97 -13.22 -1.32
C VAL A 54 -7.32 -14.14 -0.28
N GLU A 55 -7.88 -15.33 -0.16
CA GLU A 55 -7.45 -16.35 0.77
C GLU A 55 -6.82 -17.54 0.04
N PHE A 56 -5.62 -17.93 0.47
CA PHE A 56 -4.91 -19.10 -0.02
C PHE A 56 -4.91 -20.16 1.09
N LYS A 57 -5.66 -21.26 0.92
CA LYS A 57 -5.69 -22.39 1.88
C LYS A 57 -4.40 -23.23 1.78
N THR A 58 -3.33 -22.71 2.38
CA THR A 58 -2.00 -23.34 2.44
C THR A 58 -1.53 -23.52 3.89
N LYS A 59 -0.92 -24.68 4.18
CA LYS A 59 -0.45 -25.02 5.53
C LYS A 59 0.92 -24.41 5.80
N CYS A 60 1.05 -23.65 6.88
CA CYS A 60 2.33 -23.16 7.38
C CYS A 60 3.24 -24.33 7.78
N GLU A 61 4.45 -24.34 7.22
CA GLU A 61 5.46 -25.39 7.42
C GLU A 61 5.89 -25.55 8.90
N GLN A 62 5.77 -24.49 9.69
CA GLN A 62 6.12 -24.46 11.11
C GLN A 62 5.05 -25.07 12.03
N THR A 63 3.94 -25.57 11.47
CA THR A 63 2.83 -26.16 12.25
C THR A 63 3.11 -27.61 12.62
N MET A 64 3.37 -27.84 13.92
CA MET A 64 3.60 -29.16 14.49
C MET A 64 2.34 -30.05 14.45
N SER A 65 2.51 -31.35 14.65
CA SER A 65 1.41 -32.34 14.59
C SER A 65 0.34 -32.18 15.67
N ASP A 66 0.60 -31.38 16.71
CA ASP A 66 -0.31 -31.05 17.80
C ASP A 66 -0.95 -29.65 17.66
N GLY A 67 -0.76 -28.98 16.52
CA GLY A 67 -1.32 -27.67 16.22
C GLY A 67 -0.50 -26.47 16.72
N ARG A 68 0.62 -26.70 17.42
CA ARG A 68 1.50 -25.62 17.90
C ARG A 68 2.48 -25.16 16.82
N CYS A 69 2.89 -23.89 16.89
CA CYS A 69 3.97 -23.35 16.07
C CYS A 69 5.35 -23.75 16.62
N ALA A 70 6.22 -24.32 15.78
CA ALA A 70 7.58 -24.71 16.13
C ALA A 70 8.47 -23.50 16.48
N VAL A 71 8.22 -22.34 15.86
CA VAL A 71 8.97 -21.08 16.02
C VAL A 71 8.17 -20.02 16.78
N TYR A 72 7.37 -20.41 17.79
CA TYR A 72 6.42 -19.51 18.47
C TYR A 72 7.03 -18.21 19.02
N SER A 73 8.29 -18.22 19.48
CA SER A 73 9.02 -17.03 19.93
C SER A 73 9.44 -16.09 18.80
N GLU A 74 9.65 -16.62 17.60
CA GLU A 74 10.18 -15.95 16.40
C GLU A 74 9.08 -15.70 15.36
N ARG A 75 7.80 -15.95 15.70
CA ARG A 75 6.66 -15.74 14.81
C ARG A 75 6.60 -14.29 14.27
N PRO A 76 6.21 -14.08 13.00
CA PRO A 76 6.00 -12.73 12.45
C PRO A 76 4.97 -11.93 13.25
N GLU A 77 5.02 -10.59 13.16
CA GLU A 77 4.11 -9.71 13.91
C GLU A 77 2.63 -9.96 13.59
N VAL A 78 2.26 -10.21 12.32
CA VAL A 78 0.89 -10.64 11.95
C VAL A 78 0.41 -11.91 12.70
N CYS A 79 1.33 -12.79 13.11
CA CYS A 79 1.01 -13.96 13.94
C CYS A 79 1.07 -13.66 15.45
N ARG A 80 1.57 -12.50 15.88
CA ARG A 80 1.51 -11.99 17.26
C ARG A 80 0.23 -11.20 17.50
N ASP A 81 -0.15 -10.37 16.53
CA ASP A 81 -1.30 -9.47 16.55
C ASP A 81 -2.64 -10.20 16.40
N HIS A 82 -2.62 -11.48 15.99
CA HIS A 82 -3.81 -12.34 15.96
C HIS A 82 -4.30 -12.67 17.38
N GLU A 83 -5.33 -11.96 17.83
CA GLU A 83 -5.95 -12.12 19.14
C GLU A 83 -6.97 -13.28 19.19
N ALA A 84 -7.13 -13.88 20.38
CA ALA A 84 -8.09 -14.97 20.57
C ALA A 84 -9.57 -14.51 20.53
N ASP A 85 -9.84 -13.23 20.74
CA ASP A 85 -11.21 -12.68 20.76
C ASP A 85 -11.83 -12.64 19.36
N ASP A 86 -11.02 -12.41 18.33
CA ASP A 86 -11.42 -12.38 16.91
C ASP A 86 -11.16 -13.71 16.19
N CYS A 87 -11.03 -14.80 16.95
CA CYS A 87 -10.76 -16.11 16.37
C CYS A 87 -12.02 -16.70 15.74
N GLU A 88 -11.91 -17.15 14.48
CA GLU A 88 -12.90 -17.94 13.72
C GLU A 88 -13.49 -19.17 14.44
N ASN A 89 -12.86 -19.61 15.54
CA ASN A 89 -13.30 -20.73 16.37
C ASN A 89 -14.10 -20.29 17.61
N ASN A 90 -13.96 -19.03 18.01
CA ASN A 90 -14.60 -18.43 19.19
C ASN A 90 -15.82 -17.58 18.80
N ASN A 91 -15.87 -17.06 17.58
CA ASN A 91 -17.06 -16.46 17.02
C ASN A 91 -18.06 -17.55 16.58
N CYS A 92 -19.36 -17.30 16.78
CA CYS A 92 -20.45 -18.16 16.32
C CYS A 92 -20.86 -17.86 14.86
N GLU A 93 -20.43 -16.72 14.33
CA GLU A 93 -20.73 -16.24 12.99
C GLU A 93 -19.59 -16.58 12.01
N SER A 94 -19.93 -16.70 10.73
CA SER A 94 -18.94 -16.85 9.64
C SER A 94 -18.06 -15.60 9.58
N PRO A 95 -16.73 -15.72 9.40
CA PRO A 95 -15.89 -14.55 9.13
C PRO A 95 -16.18 -13.91 7.76
N TYR A 96 -16.81 -14.67 6.85
CA TYR A 96 -17.19 -14.21 5.51
C TYR A 96 -18.66 -13.77 5.49
N LEU A 97 -18.92 -12.58 4.94
CA LEU A 97 -20.25 -12.08 4.56
C LEU A 97 -20.67 -12.68 3.21
N GLU A 98 -19.74 -12.67 2.24
CA GLU A 98 -19.85 -13.36 0.95
C GLU A 98 -18.53 -14.12 0.73
N LEU A 99 -18.59 -15.35 0.20
CA LEU A 99 -17.42 -16.20 -0.08
C LEU A 99 -17.55 -16.76 -1.49
N PHE A 100 -16.50 -16.63 -2.29
CA PHE A 100 -16.39 -17.12 -3.65
C PHE A 100 -15.30 -18.20 -3.70
N ALA A 101 -15.72 -19.45 -3.87
CA ALA A 101 -14.85 -20.61 -4.05
C ALA A 101 -14.57 -20.92 -5.53
N ASN A 102 -15.25 -20.24 -6.45
CA ASN A 102 -15.05 -20.37 -7.89
C ASN A 102 -15.58 -19.15 -8.64
N VAL A 103 -15.21 -19.06 -9.92
CA VAL A 103 -15.57 -17.98 -10.84
C VAL A 103 -17.09 -17.86 -11.06
N ASP A 104 -17.86 -18.94 -10.93
CA ASP A 104 -19.30 -18.89 -11.21
C ASP A 104 -20.08 -18.28 -10.03
N GLU A 105 -19.69 -18.56 -8.79
CA GLU A 105 -20.19 -17.84 -7.59
C GLU A 105 -19.90 -16.33 -7.65
N LEU A 106 -18.71 -15.93 -8.10
CA LEU A 106 -18.39 -14.51 -8.30
C LEU A 106 -19.28 -13.86 -9.38
N LYS A 107 -19.56 -14.58 -10.49
CA LYS A 107 -20.48 -14.09 -11.53
C LYS A 107 -21.93 -13.97 -11.04
N GLU A 108 -22.38 -14.85 -10.15
CA GLU A 108 -23.71 -14.73 -9.52
C GLU A 108 -23.78 -13.47 -8.65
N TYR A 109 -22.72 -13.16 -7.90
CA TYR A 109 -22.60 -11.91 -7.15
C TYR A 109 -22.60 -10.68 -8.07
N MET A 110 -21.84 -10.69 -9.17
CA MET A 110 -21.83 -9.61 -10.16
C MET A 110 -23.22 -9.37 -10.76
N GLN A 111 -23.97 -10.43 -11.09
CA GLN A 111 -25.34 -10.34 -11.59
C GLN A 111 -26.28 -9.73 -10.53
N LYS A 112 -26.19 -10.19 -9.27
CA LYS A 112 -26.95 -9.67 -8.12
C LYS A 112 -26.67 -8.18 -7.84
N LYS A 113 -25.47 -7.70 -8.18
CA LYS A 113 -25.01 -6.31 -8.03
C LYS A 113 -25.13 -5.47 -9.32
N GLU A 114 -25.73 -6.02 -10.38
CA GLU A 114 -25.91 -5.37 -11.70
C GLU A 114 -24.59 -4.89 -12.36
N ILE A 115 -23.48 -5.61 -12.11
CA ILE A 115 -22.14 -5.28 -12.60
C ILE A 115 -21.99 -5.75 -14.05
N ASP A 116 -21.81 -4.79 -14.96
CA ASP A 116 -21.67 -5.03 -16.39
C ASP A 116 -20.19 -4.98 -16.82
N LEU A 117 -19.60 -6.18 -16.92
CA LEU A 117 -18.18 -6.35 -17.26
C LEU A 117 -17.82 -5.82 -18.65
N GLU A 118 -18.73 -5.85 -19.63
CA GLU A 118 -18.41 -5.34 -20.98
C GLU A 118 -18.38 -3.81 -20.97
N LYS A 119 -19.27 -3.14 -20.20
CA LYS A 119 -19.16 -1.69 -19.98
C LYS A 119 -17.89 -1.29 -19.23
N LEU A 120 -17.42 -2.11 -18.27
CA LEU A 120 -16.16 -1.84 -17.57
C LEU A 120 -14.96 -1.97 -18.52
N LYS A 121 -14.97 -2.98 -19.39
CA LYS A 121 -13.96 -3.21 -20.43
C LYS A 121 -13.89 -2.08 -21.44
N GLU A 122 -15.03 -1.60 -21.93
CA GLU A 122 -15.12 -0.42 -22.81
C GLU A 122 -14.49 0.83 -22.17
N LYS A 123 -14.70 1.03 -20.85
CA LYS A 123 -14.08 2.13 -20.09
C LYS A 123 -12.56 1.97 -19.96
N SER A 124 -12.08 0.81 -19.50
CA SER A 124 -10.65 0.52 -19.34
C SER A 124 -9.88 0.78 -20.65
N TYR A 125 -10.38 0.28 -21.79
CA TYR A 125 -9.73 0.54 -23.08
C TYR A 125 -9.78 2.02 -23.49
N ALA A 126 -10.86 2.74 -23.20
CA ALA A 126 -10.95 4.18 -23.48
C ALA A 126 -10.00 5.01 -22.59
N GLN A 127 -9.79 4.61 -21.33
CA GLN A 127 -8.81 5.21 -20.42
C GLN A 127 -7.38 4.95 -20.92
N ALA A 128 -7.04 3.70 -21.22
CA ALA A 128 -5.73 3.33 -21.76
C ALA A 128 -5.40 3.95 -23.14
N GLU A 129 -6.41 4.37 -23.93
CA GLU A 129 -6.21 5.16 -25.16
C GLU A 129 -6.01 6.65 -24.87
N GLN A 130 -6.59 7.18 -23.79
CA GLN A 130 -6.38 8.56 -23.34
C GLN A 130 -5.02 8.73 -22.67
N GLU A 131 -4.61 7.80 -21.81
CA GLU A 131 -3.30 7.79 -21.16
C GLU A 131 -2.16 7.81 -22.17
N LYS A 132 -2.21 6.99 -23.22
CA LYS A 132 -1.22 7.00 -24.31
C LYS A 132 -1.15 8.35 -25.03
N LYS A 133 -2.30 8.98 -25.30
CA LYS A 133 -2.32 10.31 -25.93
C LYS A 133 -1.78 11.39 -25.02
N ASN A 134 -2.03 11.28 -23.71
CA ASN A 134 -1.47 12.20 -22.72
C ASN A 134 0.04 12.02 -22.63
N GLU A 135 0.55 10.79 -22.54
CA GLU A 135 1.98 10.45 -22.50
C GLU A 135 2.70 10.87 -23.79
N GLU A 136 2.08 10.67 -24.96
CA GLU A 136 2.55 11.21 -26.24
C GLU A 136 2.62 12.75 -26.21
N THR A 137 1.57 13.43 -25.74
CA THR A 137 1.50 14.91 -25.67
C THR A 137 2.51 15.49 -24.67
N GLU A 138 2.66 14.88 -23.49
CA GLU A 138 3.66 15.26 -22.50
C GLU A 138 5.07 15.11 -23.08
N SER A 139 5.34 14.03 -23.82
CA SER A 139 6.63 13.81 -24.47
C SER A 139 6.94 14.82 -25.59
N GLU A 140 5.92 15.40 -26.24
CA GLU A 140 6.08 16.46 -27.24
C GLU A 140 6.38 17.81 -26.56
N ILE A 141 5.69 18.14 -25.46
CA ILE A 141 5.93 19.36 -24.67
C ILE A 141 7.36 19.35 -24.08
N ASP A 142 7.79 18.22 -23.53
CA ASP A 142 9.13 18.02 -22.95
C ASP A 142 10.28 18.16 -23.96
N GLN A 143 9.96 18.08 -25.27
CA GLN A 143 10.88 18.31 -26.38
C GLN A 143 10.88 19.79 -26.80
N GLU A 144 9.71 20.45 -26.90
CA GLU A 144 9.64 21.89 -27.19
C GLU A 144 10.29 22.74 -26.09
N GLU A 145 10.12 22.41 -24.81
CA GLU A 145 10.76 23.15 -23.71
C GLU A 145 12.29 23.05 -23.74
N LYS A 146 12.86 21.90 -24.15
CA LYS A 146 14.32 21.74 -24.32
C LYS A 146 14.89 22.49 -25.53
N GLU A 147 14.08 22.80 -26.53
CA GLU A 147 14.53 23.56 -27.72
C GLU A 147 14.50 25.08 -27.46
N PHE A 148 13.84 25.54 -26.38
CA PHE A 148 13.73 26.95 -26.01
C PHE A 148 14.89 27.48 -25.13
N GLU A 149 15.62 26.62 -24.39
CA GLU A 149 16.72 27.04 -23.48
C GLU A 149 18.07 27.33 -24.18
N VAL A 150 18.09 27.73 -25.45
CA VAL A 150 19.34 28.03 -26.20
C VAL A 150 19.39 29.49 -26.68
N GLU A 151 19.50 30.43 -25.74
CA GLU A 151 20.15 31.72 -26.02
C GLU A 151 21.60 31.65 -25.52
N PRO A 152 22.63 31.86 -26.37
CA PRO A 152 24.01 31.86 -25.93
C PRO A 152 24.29 33.12 -25.10
N GLU A 153 24.83 32.96 -23.89
CA GLU A 153 25.43 34.07 -23.15
C GLU A 153 26.57 34.66 -24.00
N GLU A 154 26.41 35.90 -24.49
CA GLU A 154 27.48 36.61 -25.17
C GLU A 154 28.60 36.90 -24.16
N GLU A 155 29.78 36.31 -24.37
CA GLU A 155 30.98 36.59 -23.57
C GLU A 155 31.34 38.09 -23.68
N LEU A 156 31.05 38.86 -22.63
CA LEU A 156 31.53 40.23 -22.49
C LEU A 156 32.97 40.20 -21.95
N ASP A 157 33.93 40.45 -22.84
CA ASP A 157 35.34 40.64 -22.48
C ASP A 157 35.52 41.76 -21.44
N GLU A 158 35.93 41.41 -20.22
CA GLU A 158 36.31 42.39 -19.18
C GLU A 158 37.73 42.95 -19.45
N GLU A 159 37.81 44.15 -20.04
CA GLU A 159 39.07 44.90 -20.09
C GLU A 159 39.55 45.25 -18.66
N GLN A 160 40.77 44.81 -18.33
CA GLN A 160 41.40 45.06 -17.03
C GLN A 160 41.80 46.54 -16.88
N GLY A 161 41.26 47.20 -15.85
CA GLY A 161 41.65 48.54 -15.43
C GLY A 161 42.01 48.58 -13.94
N GLU A 162 43.30 48.74 -13.64
CA GLU A 162 43.82 48.95 -12.27
C GLU A 162 43.65 50.43 -11.84
N GLU A 163 43.18 50.68 -10.61
CA GLU A 163 43.86 51.51 -9.59
C GLU A 163 43.00 51.68 -8.30
N GLN A 164 43.57 51.23 -7.16
CA GLN A 164 43.69 51.86 -5.82
C GLN A 164 42.55 52.79 -5.29
N ASP A 165 42.11 52.73 -4.02
CA ASP A 165 42.92 53.03 -2.82
C ASP A 165 42.31 52.58 -1.46
N GLU A 166 43.22 52.34 -0.50
CA GLU A 166 43.20 52.55 0.98
C GLU A 166 42.10 52.00 1.95
N TYR A 167 42.61 51.26 2.97
CA TYR A 167 42.37 51.29 4.45
C TYR A 167 40.99 51.73 5.02
N GLU A 168 40.47 51.14 6.11
CA GLU A 168 41.15 50.89 7.40
C GLU A 168 40.44 49.81 8.28
N ASP A 169 41.19 49.18 9.19
CA ASP A 169 40.79 48.05 10.06
C ASP A 169 39.73 48.39 11.15
N CYS A 170 38.82 47.44 11.45
CA CYS A 170 38.21 47.32 12.78
C CYS A 170 37.57 45.94 13.05
N GLU A 171 38.27 45.06 13.76
CA GLU A 171 37.75 43.75 14.20
C GLU A 171 36.76 43.84 15.40
N PRO A 172 35.84 42.88 15.57
CA PRO A 172 34.75 42.98 16.55
C PRO A 172 35.13 42.46 17.95
N THR A 173 34.79 43.22 19.00
CA THR A 173 34.89 42.74 20.40
C THR A 173 33.56 42.82 21.16
N ILE A 174 32.98 41.64 21.39
CA ILE A 174 32.24 41.16 22.57
C ILE A 174 31.47 42.20 23.43
N CYS A 175 30.16 41.95 23.61
CA CYS A 175 29.45 42.37 24.82
C CYS A 175 28.42 41.31 25.29
N ILE A 176 28.77 40.52 26.31
CA ILE A 176 27.85 39.59 27.00
C ILE A 176 27.57 40.12 28.41
N GLN A 177 26.40 40.74 28.62
CA GLN A 177 25.71 40.89 29.92
C GLN A 177 24.22 41.11 29.61
N GLY A 178 23.21 40.49 30.24
CA GLY A 178 23.21 39.47 31.29
C GLY A 178 22.07 39.70 32.28
N LEU A 179 20.93 38.99 32.14
CA LEU A 179 19.89 38.90 33.16
C LEU A 179 19.34 37.47 33.32
N ARG A 180 19.78 36.85 34.42
CA ARG A 180 19.18 35.78 35.23
C ARG A 180 17.90 36.31 35.93
N GLU A 181 17.04 35.59 36.68
CA GLU A 181 16.70 34.18 37.04
C GLU A 181 15.29 34.28 37.74
N GLU A 182 14.50 33.28 38.15
CA GLU A 182 14.61 31.81 38.32
C GLU A 182 13.18 31.18 38.35
N THR A 183 13.06 29.84 38.42
CA THR A 183 11.94 29.05 39.03
C THR A 183 10.52 29.03 38.40
N SER A 184 9.64 28.03 38.61
CA SER A 184 9.79 26.62 39.05
C SER A 184 8.47 25.85 38.78
N LYS A 185 8.60 24.55 38.45
CA LYS A 185 7.65 23.41 38.61
C LYS A 185 6.31 23.67 39.34
N VAL A 186 5.24 23.08 38.79
CA VAL A 186 4.77 21.72 39.18
C VAL A 186 4.49 20.92 37.91
#